data_AF-A0A3D3JVE4-F1
#
_entry.id   AF-A0A3D3JVE4-F1
#
_cell.length_a   1.000
_cell.length_b   1.000
_cell.length_c   1.000
_cell.angle_alpha   90.00
_cell.angle_beta   90.00
_cell.angle_gamma   90.00
#
_symmetry.space_group_name_H-M   'P 1'
#
loop_
_entity.id
_entity.type
_entity.pdbx_description
1 polymer ?
#
loop_
_entity_poly.entity_id
_entity_poly.type
_entity_poly.pdbx_seq_one_letter_code
_entity_poly.pdbx_strand_id
1 'polypeptide(L)'
;GDFNDVEFSETLRVMTGDESVNLLDTLLPDDRFDYNHRGKLQALMHGIVSKRQAEQGHVAYETLHGNELIGVKPGELGTKPTDHAYVLARLVVR
;
A
#
# COMPACT_ATOMS: atom_id res chain seq x y z
N GLY A 1 1.89 0.47 6.41
CA GLY A 1 2.93 -0.57 6.52
C GLY A 1 2.43 -1.83 5.85
N ASP A 2 3.20 -2.91 5.91
CA ASP A 2 2.82 -4.21 5.39
C ASP A 2 1.91 -4.93 6.40
N PHE A 3 0.67 -5.23 6.00
CA PHE A 3 -0.28 -5.99 6.83
C PHE A 3 -0.33 -7.47 6.43
N ASN A 4 0.37 -7.87 5.36
CA ASN A 4 0.27 -9.20 4.74
C ASN A 4 -1.19 -9.60 4.44
N ASP A 5 -2.03 -8.62 4.16
CA ASP A 5 -3.44 -8.81 3.90
C ASP A 5 -3.89 -7.83 2.81
N VAL A 6 -5.01 -8.12 2.17
CA VAL A 6 -5.50 -7.37 1.00
C VAL A 6 -6.44 -6.24 1.43
N GLU A 7 -6.63 -5.26 0.55
CA GLU A 7 -7.40 -4.04 0.81
C GLU A 7 -8.88 -4.31 1.16
N PHE A 8 -9.41 -5.46 0.76
CA PHE A 8 -10.78 -5.90 1.01
C PHE A 8 -10.88 -6.91 2.18
N SER A 9 -9.83 -7.07 2.98
CA SER A 9 -9.82 -8.03 4.07
C SER A 9 -10.63 -7.57 5.29
N GLU A 10 -11.08 -8.55 6.07
CA GLU A 10 -11.72 -8.32 7.36
C GLU A 10 -10.79 -7.59 8.33
N THR A 11 -9.49 -7.91 8.32
CA THR A 11 -8.48 -7.26 9.14
C THR A 11 -8.45 -5.77 8.89
N LEU A 12 -8.41 -5.36 7.61
CA LEU A 12 -8.38 -3.95 7.25
C LEU A 12 -9.70 -3.27 7.60
N ARG A 13 -10.84 -3.92 7.35
CA ARG A 13 -12.16 -3.41 7.73
C ARG A 13 -12.26 -3.11 9.24
N VAL A 14 -11.78 -4.03 10.08
CA VAL A 14 -11.79 -3.87 11.54
C VAL A 14 -10.80 -2.79 11.97
N MET A 15 -9.59 -2.76 11.39
CA MET A 15 -8.57 -1.76 11.71
C MET A 15 -9.00 -0.33 11.34
N THR A 16 -9.69 -0.15 10.22
CA THR A 16 -10.18 1.18 9.82
C THR A 16 -11.40 1.61 10.64
N GLY A 17 -12.31 0.67 10.90
CA GLY A 17 -13.58 0.95 11.57
C GLY A 17 -14.32 2.14 10.94
N ASP A 18 -14.98 2.92 11.79
CA ASP A 18 -15.71 4.12 11.37
C ASP A 18 -14.87 5.41 11.44
N GLU A 19 -13.63 5.35 11.93
CA GLU A 19 -12.85 6.56 12.29
C GLU A 19 -11.61 6.75 11.41
N SER A 20 -11.20 5.73 10.66
CA SER A 20 -10.02 5.77 9.80
C SER A 20 -10.34 5.39 8.35
N VAL A 21 -9.41 5.72 7.45
CA VAL A 21 -9.45 5.35 6.04
C VAL A 21 -8.12 4.79 5.61
N ASN A 22 -8.14 3.90 4.63
CA ASN A 22 -6.95 3.43 3.95
C ASN A 22 -6.65 4.33 2.75
N LEU A 23 -5.51 5.01 2.77
CA LEU A 23 -5.08 5.90 1.70
C LEU A 23 -4.82 5.15 0.38
N LEU A 24 -4.61 3.83 0.43
CA LEU A 24 -4.54 2.98 -0.76
C LEU A 24 -5.82 3.10 -1.62
N ASP A 25 -6.98 3.28 -0.99
CA ASP A 25 -8.27 3.40 -1.70
C ASP A 25 -8.42 4.70 -2.48
N THR A 26 -7.57 5.70 -2.21
CA THR A 26 -7.52 6.95 -2.96
C THR A 26 -6.77 6.84 -4.29
N LEU A 27 -6.02 5.75 -4.49
CA LEU A 27 -5.28 5.48 -5.71
C LEU A 27 -6.17 4.81 -6.76
N LEU A 28 -5.83 5.01 -8.03
CA LEU A 28 -6.41 4.21 -9.12
C LEU A 28 -6.02 2.74 -8.94
N PRO A 29 -6.85 1.77 -9.36
CA PRO A 29 -6.59 0.34 -9.16
C PRO A 29 -5.19 -0.12 -9.58
N ASP A 30 -4.72 0.32 -10.75
CA ASP A 30 -3.41 -0.07 -11.29
C ASP A 30 -2.23 0.52 -10.49
N ASP A 31 -2.47 1.57 -9.70
CA ASP A 31 -1.45 2.24 -8.90
C ASP A 31 -1.33 1.66 -7.48
N ARG A 32 -2.12 0.64 -7.12
CA ARG A 32 -2.19 0.09 -5.76
C ARG A 32 -1.17 -1.00 -5.46
N PHE A 33 -0.65 -1.65 -6.49
CA PHE A 33 0.09 -2.90 -6.33
C PHE A 33 1.52 -2.65 -5.85
N ASP A 34 1.84 -3.08 -4.63
CA ASP A 34 3.19 -3.01 -4.11
C ASP A 34 3.96 -4.34 -4.23
N TYR A 35 3.29 -5.48 -4.39
CA TYR A 35 3.95 -6.78 -4.31
C TYR A 35 3.65 -7.65 -5.54
N ASN A 36 4.66 -8.34 -6.07
CA ASN A 36 4.49 -9.34 -7.14
C ASN A 36 4.99 -10.72 -6.69
N HIS A 37 4.04 -11.64 -6.50
CA HIS A 37 4.34 -13.04 -6.24
C HIS A 37 3.93 -13.93 -7.41
N ARG A 38 4.93 -14.49 -8.12
CA ARG A 38 4.69 -15.46 -9.21
C ARG A 38 3.72 -14.94 -10.29
N GLY A 39 3.81 -13.65 -10.62
CA GLY A 39 2.95 -13.01 -11.61
C GLY A 39 1.59 -12.57 -11.07
N LYS A 40 1.36 -12.68 -9.76
CA LYS A 40 0.18 -12.11 -9.10
C LYS A 40 0.58 -10.83 -8.40
N LEU A 41 -0.04 -9.74 -8.84
CA LEU A 41 0.09 -8.44 -8.18
C LEU A 41 -0.83 -8.39 -6.97
N GLN A 42 -0.32 -7.83 -5.87
CA GLN A 42 -1.03 -7.71 -4.59
C GLN A 42 -0.76 -6.32 -4.00
N ALA A 43 -1.77 -5.78 -3.33
CA ALA A 43 -1.64 -4.59 -2.50
C ALA A 43 -1.65 -5.01 -1.03
N LEU A 44 -0.46 -5.06 -0.42
CA LEU A 44 -0.23 -5.49 0.96
C LEU A 44 0.22 -4.32 1.85
N MET A 45 0.72 -3.24 1.23
CA MET A 45 1.09 -2.00 1.90
C MET A 45 -0.13 -1.09 2.05
N HIS A 46 -0.43 -0.70 3.29
CA HIS A 46 -1.58 0.15 3.59
C HIS A 46 -1.18 1.41 4.35
N GLY A 47 -1.75 2.55 3.96
CA GLY A 47 -1.59 3.84 4.63
C GLY A 47 -2.84 4.19 5.42
N ILE A 48 -2.92 3.82 6.69
CA ILE A 48 -4.12 4.09 7.51
C ILE A 48 -3.98 5.44 8.22
N VAL A 49 -4.96 6.31 8.06
CA VAL A 49 -5.05 7.62 8.73
C VAL A 49 -6.46 7.87 9.26
N SER A 50 -6.60 8.80 10.21
CA SER A 50 -7.94 9.24 10.66
C SER A 50 -8.73 9.88 9.52
N LYS A 51 -10.05 9.65 9.48
CA LYS A 51 -10.98 10.29 8.52
C LYS A 51 -10.86 11.81 8.54
N ARG A 52 -10.81 12.40 9.73
CA ARG A 52 -10.64 13.85 9.91
C ARG A 52 -9.43 14.40 9.16
N GLN A 53 -8.29 13.70 9.19
CA GLN A 53 -7.07 14.17 8.52
C GLN A 53 -7.19 14.04 7.00
N ALA A 54 -7.83 12.97 6.51
CA ALA A 54 -8.08 12.79 5.08
C ALA A 54 -9.04 13.85 4.52
N GLU A 55 -10.15 14.12 5.22
CA GLU A 55 -11.17 15.10 4.83
C GLU A 55 -10.62 16.55 4.79
N GLN A 56 -9.60 16.84 5.59
CA GLN A 56 -8.94 18.15 5.60
C GLN A 56 -7.96 18.35 4.43
N GLY A 57 -7.78 17.34 3.55
CA GLY A 57 -6.80 17.39 2.47
C GLY A 57 -5.36 17.44 2.97
N HIS A 58 -5.11 16.95 4.20
CA HIS A 58 -3.80 16.97 4.85
C HIS A 58 -2.98 15.71 4.54
N VAL A 59 -3.35 14.96 3.51
CA VAL A 59 -2.74 13.69 3.16
C VAL A 59 -2.47 13.63 1.65
N ALA A 60 -1.33 13.08 1.27
CA ALA A 60 -1.07 12.59 -0.07
C ALA A 60 -0.41 11.21 0.06
N TYR A 61 -0.72 10.31 -0.87
CA TYR A 61 -0.26 8.94 -0.86
C TYR A 61 0.11 8.52 -2.28
N GLU A 62 1.18 7.77 -2.44
CA GLU A 62 1.59 7.18 -3.71
C GLU A 62 2.30 5.85 -3.49
N THR A 63 2.11 4.92 -4.43
CA THR A 63 2.95 3.74 -4.59
C THR A 63 4.00 4.08 -5.64
N LEU A 64 5.26 4.13 -5.23
CA LEU A 64 6.37 4.40 -6.13
C LEU A 64 6.82 3.09 -6.79
N HIS A 65 6.25 2.82 -7.97
CA HIS A 65 6.59 1.66 -8.79
C HIS A 65 7.99 1.79 -9.41
N GLY A 66 8.94 1.01 -8.90
CA GLY A 66 10.27 0.76 -9.45
C GLY A 66 10.40 -0.64 -10.04
N ASN A 67 11.41 -1.38 -9.58
CA ASN A 67 11.77 -2.69 -10.14
C ASN A 67 10.97 -3.85 -9.53
N GLU A 68 10.29 -3.67 -8.42
CA GLU A 68 9.54 -4.67 -7.66
C GLU A 68 8.45 -5.37 -8.47
N LEU A 69 7.84 -4.70 -9.46
CA LEU A 69 6.82 -5.27 -10.33
C LEU A 69 7.38 -6.28 -11.33
N ILE A 70 8.69 -6.23 -11.60
CA ILE A 70 9.40 -7.28 -12.36
C ILE A 70 9.28 -8.55 -11.52
N GLY A 71 8.67 -9.64 -11.99
CA GLY A 71 8.50 -10.83 -11.12
C GLY A 71 9.82 -11.32 -10.50
N VAL A 72 9.77 -11.89 -9.29
CA VAL A 72 10.92 -12.59 -8.69
C VAL A 72 10.80 -14.09 -8.90
N LYS A 73 11.92 -14.78 -9.11
CA LYS A 73 11.97 -16.25 -9.13
C LYS A 73 12.20 -16.77 -7.70
N PRO A 74 11.26 -17.53 -7.12
CA PRO A 74 11.41 -18.02 -5.76
C PRO A 74 12.68 -18.84 -5.57
N GLY A 75 13.44 -18.55 -4.51
CA GLY A 75 14.69 -19.24 -4.18
C GLY A 75 15.94 -18.70 -4.89
N GLU A 76 15.82 -17.70 -5.75
CA GLU A 76 16.96 -17.02 -6.36
C GLU A 76 17.23 -15.68 -5.67
N LEU A 77 18.51 -15.41 -5.40
CA LEU A 77 18.95 -14.09 -4.95
C LEU A 77 18.89 -13.13 -6.14
N GLY A 78 17.94 -12.21 -6.12
CA GLY A 78 17.88 -11.10 -7.06
C GLY A 78 18.84 -9.97 -6.68
N THR A 79 19.04 -9.02 -7.59
CA THR A 79 19.78 -7.77 -7.32
C THR A 79 18.88 -6.68 -6.73
N LYS A 80 17.59 -6.97 -6.54
CA LYS A 80 16.65 -6.00 -6.02
C LYS A 80 16.84 -5.82 -4.52
N PRO A 81 16.73 -4.58 -4.02
CA PRO A 81 16.81 -4.31 -2.59
C PRO A 81 15.57 -4.78 -1.82
N THR A 82 14.44 -4.93 -2.48
CA THR A 82 13.15 -5.35 -1.90
C THR A 82 12.25 -5.96 -2.98
N ASP A 83 11.30 -6.78 -2.55
CA ASP A 83 10.21 -7.36 -3.33
C ASP A 83 8.89 -6.56 -3.24
N HIS A 84 8.85 -5.51 -2.41
CA HIS A 84 7.74 -4.56 -2.32
C HIS A 84 8.07 -3.22 -2.99
N ALA A 85 7.03 -2.53 -3.46
CA ALA A 85 7.10 -1.13 -3.85
C ALA A 85 7.21 -0.25 -2.63
N TYR A 86 7.86 0.89 -2.80
CA TYR A 86 7.85 1.90 -1.76
C TYR A 86 6.50 2.60 -1.74
N VAL A 87 5.92 2.75 -0.56
CA VAL A 87 4.77 3.63 -0.37
C VAL A 87 5.20 4.90 0.33
N LEU A 88 4.81 6.04 -0.23
CA LEU A 88 5.15 7.35 0.31
C LEU A 88 3.86 8.04 0.76
N ALA A 89 3.89 8.58 1.98
CA ALA A 89 2.80 9.35 2.53
C ALA A 89 3.32 10.72 2.97
N ARG A 90 2.68 11.79 2.51
CA ARG A 90 2.89 13.14 3.05
C ARG A 90 1.71 13.48 3.94
N LEU A 91 2.00 13.75 5.22
CA LEU A 91 1.01 14.14 6.22
C LEU A 91 1.28 15.57 6.68
N VAL A 92 0.24 16.40 6.70
CA VAL A 92 0.29 17.73 7.32
C VAL A 92 -0.28 17.62 8.73
N VAL A 93 0.52 18.00 9.72
CA VAL A 93 0.14 18.06 11.14
C VAL A 93 0.00 19.54 11.51
N ARG A 94 -1.18 19.93 11.99
CA ARG A 94 -1.47 21.28 12.48
C ARG A 94 -1.87 21.23 13.93
#